data_AF-A0A4Q4CIY8-F1
#
_entry.id   AF-A0A4Q4CIY8-F1
#
_cell.length_a   1.000
_cell.length_b   1.000
_cell.length_c   1.000
_cell.angle_alpha   90.00
_cell.angle_beta   90.00
_cell.angle_gamma   90.00
#
_symmetry.space_group_name_H-M   'P 1'
#
loop_
_entity.id
_entity.type
_entity.pdbx_description
1 polymer ?
#
loop_
_entity_poly.entity_id
_entity_poly.type
_entity_poly.pdbx_seq_one_letter_code
_entity_poly.pdbx_strand_id
1 'polypeptide(L)'
;MRHPHVAALIAGALAACGFQPLAWWPLTIIAMAWLIELTSRAPRPGQALLLGWLFGLSHFTIGNNWIATAFTYQAEMPAWLGVIAVVLISIYLALFPALATLAAWLLARGWRGGGAPRAVLGVALAATWIVFEWVRAWLFTGFAWNPLGIALLGPFTSQGLAVIAPWTGTYGLSGVLVLIAALLRWIVRQGLAARAPARIAWTAGLIVLAAALTLQMMSPARYLDHREGEIQLTLIQPDLRQEALDDPRNFEAHFIKMARLTMPER
;
A
#
# COMPACT_ATOMS: atom_id res chain seq x y z
N MET A 1 -16.59 10.39 -16.59
CA MET A 1 -15.58 11.33 -16.05
C MET A 1 -14.84 11.90 -17.23
N ARG A 2 -14.67 13.22 -17.31
CA ARG A 2 -14.07 13.88 -18.49
C ARG A 2 -12.57 13.59 -18.65
N HIS A 3 -11.84 13.31 -17.54
CA HIS A 3 -10.40 13.06 -17.56
C HIS A 3 -10.01 11.83 -16.71
N PRO A 4 -10.22 10.58 -17.20
CA PRO A 4 -9.97 9.37 -16.43
C PRO A 4 -8.48 9.13 -16.15
N HIS A 5 -7.58 9.60 -17.01
CA HIS A 5 -6.13 9.44 -16.84
C HIS A 5 -5.57 10.30 -15.70
N VAL A 6 -6.00 11.56 -15.61
CA VAL A 6 -5.63 12.46 -14.50
C VAL A 6 -6.21 11.93 -13.18
N ALA A 7 -7.45 11.42 -13.21
CA ALA A 7 -8.04 10.78 -12.04
C ALA A 7 -7.24 9.57 -11.55
N ALA A 8 -6.68 8.75 -12.46
CA ALA A 8 -5.83 7.63 -12.09
C ALA A 8 -4.51 8.08 -11.43
N LEU A 9 -3.87 9.14 -11.95
CA LEU A 9 -2.68 9.72 -11.35
C LEU A 9 -2.96 10.25 -9.94
N ILE A 10 -4.07 10.99 -9.76
CA ILE A 10 -4.49 11.50 -8.44
C ILE A 10 -4.78 10.35 -7.48
N ALA A 11 -5.49 9.31 -7.94
CA ALA A 11 -5.77 8.14 -7.13
C ALA A 11 -4.46 7.45 -6.67
N GLY A 12 -3.49 7.24 -7.56
CA GLY A 12 -2.20 6.65 -7.18
C GLY A 12 -1.43 7.50 -6.15
N ALA A 13 -1.47 8.83 -6.30
CA ALA A 13 -0.87 9.75 -5.33
C ALA A 13 -1.54 9.66 -3.96
N LEU A 14 -2.87 9.65 -3.92
CA LEU A 14 -3.63 9.45 -2.68
C LEU A 14 -3.36 8.09 -2.04
N ALA A 15 -3.17 7.04 -2.85
CA ALA A 15 -2.81 5.72 -2.35
C ALA A 15 -1.44 5.71 -1.67
N ALA A 16 -0.46 6.47 -2.16
CA ALA A 16 0.86 6.54 -1.50
C ALA A 16 0.78 7.14 -0.08
N CYS A 17 -0.20 8.01 0.20
CA CYS A 17 -0.37 8.62 1.52
C CYS A 17 -0.86 7.65 2.62
N GLY A 18 -1.29 6.43 2.28
CA GLY A 18 -1.66 5.44 3.28
C GLY A 18 -0.49 4.74 3.96
N PHE A 19 0.73 4.99 3.48
CA PHE A 19 1.96 4.40 4.01
C PHE A 19 2.65 5.37 4.96
N GLN A 20 3.57 4.87 5.77
CA GLN A 20 4.41 5.71 6.63
C GLN A 20 5.19 6.74 5.79
N PRO A 21 5.39 7.97 6.29
CA PRO A 21 5.07 8.44 7.65
C PRO A 21 3.63 8.96 7.85
N LEU A 22 2.85 9.14 6.79
CA LEU A 22 1.50 9.71 6.90
C LEU A 22 0.49 8.72 7.48
N ALA A 23 0.57 7.45 7.07
CA ALA A 23 -0.32 6.37 7.52
C ALA A 23 -1.82 6.68 7.38
N TRP A 24 -2.21 7.51 6.39
CA TRP A 24 -3.60 7.85 6.11
C TRP A 24 -4.29 6.73 5.32
N TRP A 25 -4.39 5.56 5.93
CA TRP A 25 -4.95 4.34 5.35
C TRP A 25 -6.30 4.52 4.62
N PRO A 26 -7.24 5.41 5.05
CA PRO A 26 -8.50 5.58 4.32
C PRO A 26 -8.29 6.07 2.89
N LEU A 27 -7.25 6.87 2.64
CA LEU A 27 -6.94 7.38 1.31
C LEU A 27 -6.55 6.27 0.34
N THR A 28 -5.87 5.22 0.82
CA THR A 28 -5.54 4.06 -0.02
C THR A 28 -6.79 3.28 -0.41
N ILE A 29 -7.72 3.07 0.53
CA ILE A 29 -8.99 2.39 0.26
C ILE A 29 -9.84 3.20 -0.73
N ILE A 30 -9.95 4.53 -0.53
CA ILE A 30 -10.68 5.43 -1.43
C ILE A 30 -10.04 5.45 -2.82
N ALA A 31 -8.71 5.57 -2.90
CA ALA A 31 -7.98 5.57 -4.15
C ALA A 31 -8.17 4.26 -4.93
N MET A 32 -8.13 3.12 -4.24
CA MET A 32 -8.37 1.81 -4.87
C MET A 32 -9.83 1.66 -5.33
N ALA A 33 -10.79 2.16 -4.53
CA ALA A 33 -12.20 2.19 -4.92
C ALA A 33 -12.41 3.04 -6.18
N TRP A 34 -11.67 4.15 -6.29
CA TRP A 34 -11.67 5.01 -7.46
C TRP A 34 -11.04 4.33 -8.67
N LEU A 35 -9.92 3.63 -8.51
CA LEU A 35 -9.31 2.83 -9.58
C LEU A 35 -10.26 1.75 -10.12
N ILE A 36 -10.98 1.05 -9.23
CA ILE A 36 -12.02 0.09 -9.63
C ILE A 36 -13.13 0.78 -10.42
N GLU A 37 -13.58 1.98 -10.00
CA GLU A 37 -14.60 2.73 -10.73
C GLU A 37 -14.12 3.15 -12.13
N LEU A 38 -12.90 3.68 -12.25
CA LEU A 38 -12.30 4.06 -13.53
C LEU A 38 -12.18 2.85 -14.46
N THR A 39 -11.65 1.75 -13.96
CA THR A 39 -11.46 0.48 -14.70
C THR A 39 -12.81 -0.10 -15.15
N SER A 40 -13.85 -0.01 -14.32
CA SER A 40 -15.20 -0.49 -14.66
C SER A 40 -15.85 0.26 -15.81
N ARG A 41 -15.39 1.48 -16.09
CA ARG A 41 -15.85 2.34 -17.19
C ARG A 41 -14.92 2.29 -18.41
N ALA A 42 -13.83 1.52 -18.34
CA ALA A 42 -12.89 1.40 -19.44
C ALA A 42 -13.55 0.64 -20.63
N PRO A 43 -13.66 1.27 -21.81
CA PRO A 43 -14.26 0.68 -23.01
C PRO A 43 -13.38 -0.41 -23.64
N ARG A 44 -12.05 -0.34 -23.45
CA ARG A 44 -11.06 -1.18 -24.11
C ARG A 44 -10.02 -1.69 -23.10
N PRO A 45 -9.42 -2.87 -23.34
CA PRO A 45 -8.40 -3.44 -22.45
C PRO A 45 -7.18 -2.52 -22.30
N GLY A 46 -6.72 -1.90 -23.39
CA GLY A 46 -5.60 -0.94 -23.35
C GLY A 46 -5.86 0.26 -22.44
N GLN A 47 -7.11 0.67 -22.27
CA GLN A 47 -7.46 1.74 -21.33
C GLN A 47 -7.44 1.25 -19.88
N ALA A 48 -7.86 0.00 -19.59
CA ALA A 48 -7.71 -0.58 -18.26
C ALA A 48 -6.22 -0.69 -17.87
N LEU A 49 -5.39 -1.20 -18.78
CA LEU A 49 -3.93 -1.26 -18.64
C LEU A 49 -3.34 0.12 -18.34
N LEU A 50 -3.67 1.14 -19.15
CA LEU A 50 -3.15 2.50 -18.97
C LEU A 50 -3.59 3.13 -17.64
N LEU A 51 -4.82 2.88 -17.19
CA LEU A 51 -5.31 3.38 -15.91
C LEU A 51 -4.55 2.77 -14.73
N GLY A 52 -4.31 1.45 -14.75
CA GLY A 52 -3.47 0.80 -13.74
C GLY A 52 -2.02 1.28 -13.79
N TRP A 53 -1.47 1.49 -14.99
CA TRP A 53 -0.10 1.99 -15.14
C TRP A 53 0.04 3.41 -14.59
N LEU A 54 -0.87 4.33 -14.93
CA LEU A 54 -0.84 5.71 -14.40
C LEU A 54 -1.03 5.75 -12.89
N PHE A 55 -1.93 4.92 -12.35
CA PHE A 55 -2.09 4.76 -10.91
C PHE A 55 -0.80 4.27 -10.24
N GLY A 56 -0.18 3.21 -10.79
CA GLY A 56 1.06 2.67 -10.27
C GLY A 56 2.21 3.66 -10.35
N LEU A 57 2.32 4.40 -11.46
CA LEU A 57 3.39 5.35 -11.69
C LEU A 57 3.40 6.44 -10.62
N SER A 58 2.25 7.09 -10.37
CA SER A 58 2.19 8.13 -9.33
C SER A 58 2.33 7.55 -7.93
N HIS A 59 1.74 6.39 -7.67
CA HIS A 59 1.85 5.70 -6.38
C HIS A 59 3.31 5.38 -6.02
N PHE A 60 4.06 4.74 -6.92
CA PHE A 60 5.45 4.37 -6.67
C PHE A 60 6.39 5.58 -6.72
N THR A 61 6.12 6.59 -7.56
CA THR A 61 6.97 7.80 -7.60
C THR A 61 6.92 8.54 -6.26
N ILE A 62 5.73 8.67 -5.67
CA ILE A 62 5.56 9.32 -4.37
C ILE A 62 6.04 8.40 -3.24
N GLY A 63 5.62 7.14 -3.24
CA GLY A 63 5.93 6.19 -2.17
C GLY A 63 7.41 5.78 -2.08
N ASN A 64 8.16 5.91 -3.17
CA ASN A 64 9.59 5.58 -3.22
C ASN A 64 10.49 6.81 -3.35
N ASN A 65 9.98 8.02 -3.07
CA ASN A 65 10.78 9.25 -3.17
C ASN A 65 12.04 9.23 -2.28
N TRP A 66 12.02 8.46 -1.19
CA TRP A 66 13.13 8.25 -0.27
C TRP A 66 14.37 7.66 -0.95
N ILE A 67 14.21 6.93 -2.08
CA ILE A 67 15.35 6.41 -2.85
C ILE A 67 16.23 7.57 -3.34
N ALA A 68 15.65 8.72 -3.71
CA ALA A 68 16.43 9.86 -4.14
C ALA A 68 17.38 10.37 -3.04
N THR A 69 16.96 10.28 -1.78
CA THR A 69 17.81 10.62 -0.63
C THR A 69 18.96 9.62 -0.45
N ALA A 70 18.79 8.35 -0.80
CA ALA A 70 19.89 7.38 -0.72
C ALA A 70 21.07 7.77 -1.62
N PHE A 71 20.80 8.39 -2.78
CA PHE A 71 21.83 8.85 -3.72
C PHE A 71 22.69 10.00 -3.17
N THR A 72 22.25 10.71 -2.11
CA THR A 72 23.06 11.80 -1.53
C THR A 72 24.19 11.30 -0.63
N TYR A 73 24.12 10.05 -0.15
CA TYR A 73 25.13 9.46 0.71
C TYR A 73 26.20 8.68 -0.05
N GLN A 74 26.01 8.47 -1.36
CA GLN A 74 26.95 7.77 -2.20
C GLN A 74 27.90 8.77 -2.85
N ALA A 75 29.14 8.85 -2.36
CA ALA A 75 30.14 9.86 -2.73
C ALA A 75 30.41 9.95 -4.25
N GLU A 76 30.19 8.86 -4.99
CA GLU A 76 30.48 8.74 -6.43
C GLU A 76 29.26 8.99 -7.34
N MET A 77 28.10 9.42 -6.81
CA MET A 77 26.89 9.60 -7.62
C MET A 77 26.28 11.01 -7.48
N PRO A 78 26.07 11.73 -8.60
CA PRO A 78 25.33 12.99 -8.58
C PRO A 78 23.90 12.83 -8.05
N ALA A 79 23.50 13.64 -7.07
CA ALA A 79 22.20 13.56 -6.40
C ALA A 79 20.98 13.64 -7.34
N TRP A 80 21.09 14.38 -8.46
CA TRP A 80 20.00 14.49 -9.43
C TRP A 80 19.64 13.16 -10.12
N LEU A 81 20.59 12.20 -10.18
CA LEU A 81 20.32 10.85 -10.67
C LEU A 81 19.33 10.11 -9.77
N GLY A 82 19.23 10.45 -8.49
CA GLY A 82 18.25 9.86 -7.58
C GLY A 82 16.81 10.10 -8.01
N VAL A 83 16.49 11.31 -8.49
CA VAL A 83 15.16 11.64 -9.01
C VAL A 83 14.85 10.81 -10.26
N ILE A 84 15.83 10.67 -11.15
CA ILE A 84 15.69 9.85 -12.37
C ILE A 84 15.49 8.38 -12.00
N ALA A 85 16.26 7.86 -11.04
CA ALA A 85 16.14 6.49 -10.56
C ALA A 85 14.74 6.21 -10.00
N VAL A 86 14.17 7.13 -9.21
CA VAL A 86 12.79 7.01 -8.69
C VAL A 86 11.77 6.93 -9.81
N VAL A 87 11.89 7.77 -10.85
CA VAL A 87 10.95 7.73 -11.98
C VAL A 87 11.10 6.44 -12.78
N LEU A 88 12.33 6.03 -13.10
CA LEU A 88 12.60 4.83 -13.87
C LEU A 88 12.13 3.56 -13.16
N ILE A 89 12.42 3.41 -11.87
CA ILE A 89 11.92 2.27 -11.10
C ILE A 89 10.39 2.32 -11.02
N SER A 90 9.78 3.50 -10.88
CA SER A 90 8.32 3.63 -10.85
C SER A 90 7.66 3.26 -12.18
N ILE A 91 8.28 3.54 -13.33
CA ILE A 91 7.82 3.09 -14.65
C ILE A 91 7.76 1.56 -14.72
N TYR A 92 8.79 0.89 -14.21
CA TYR A 92 8.84 -0.57 -14.12
C TYR A 92 7.78 -1.11 -13.15
N LEU A 93 7.71 -0.58 -11.93
CA LEU A 93 6.78 -1.06 -10.90
C LEU A 93 5.30 -0.80 -11.29
N ALA A 94 5.03 0.25 -12.06
CA ALA A 94 3.70 0.56 -12.58
C ALA A 94 3.16 -0.53 -13.52
N LEU A 95 4.01 -1.40 -14.09
CA LEU A 95 3.57 -2.52 -14.91
C LEU A 95 2.72 -3.51 -14.10
N PHE A 96 2.98 -3.70 -12.81
CA PHE A 96 2.24 -4.69 -12.00
C PHE A 96 0.78 -4.27 -11.74
N PRO A 97 0.47 -3.04 -11.27
CA PRO A 97 -0.91 -2.54 -11.24
C PRO A 97 -1.56 -2.49 -12.63
N ALA A 98 -0.81 -2.19 -13.69
CA ALA A 98 -1.31 -2.21 -15.06
C ALA A 98 -1.79 -3.62 -15.47
N LEU A 99 -0.96 -4.63 -15.22
CA LEU A 99 -1.29 -6.02 -15.53
C LEU A 99 -2.43 -6.55 -14.65
N ALA A 100 -2.48 -6.19 -13.37
CA ALA A 100 -3.58 -6.55 -12.47
C ALA A 100 -4.91 -5.98 -12.97
N THR A 101 -4.96 -4.68 -13.27
CA THR A 101 -6.17 -4.03 -13.79
C THR A 101 -6.60 -4.57 -15.16
N LEU A 102 -5.65 -4.85 -16.06
CA LEU A 102 -5.93 -5.49 -17.33
C LEU A 102 -6.51 -6.90 -17.15
N ALA A 103 -5.87 -7.74 -16.34
CA ALA A 103 -6.32 -9.10 -16.09
C ALA A 103 -7.70 -9.12 -15.43
N ALA A 104 -7.93 -8.27 -14.42
CA ALA A 104 -9.23 -8.11 -13.78
C ALA A 104 -10.32 -7.69 -14.78
N TRP A 105 -10.00 -6.76 -15.68
CA TRP A 105 -10.92 -6.29 -16.72
C TRP A 105 -11.27 -7.40 -17.72
N LEU A 106 -10.28 -8.20 -18.14
CA LEU A 106 -10.48 -9.34 -19.04
C LEU A 106 -11.34 -10.43 -18.38
N LEU A 107 -11.06 -10.76 -17.13
CA LEU A 107 -11.84 -11.74 -16.36
C LEU A 107 -13.29 -11.28 -16.16
N ALA A 108 -13.51 -10.01 -15.78
CA ALA A 108 -14.85 -9.48 -15.58
C ALA A 108 -15.67 -9.34 -16.88
N ARG A 109 -15.01 -9.24 -18.04
CA ARG A 109 -15.66 -9.16 -19.36
C ARG A 109 -16.34 -10.47 -19.76
N GLY A 110 -15.80 -11.62 -19.37
CA GLY A 110 -16.39 -12.94 -19.67
C GLY A 110 -17.79 -13.13 -19.07
N TRP A 111 -18.15 -12.33 -18.07
CA TRP A 111 -19.40 -12.44 -17.30
C TRP A 111 -20.48 -11.44 -17.76
N ARG A 112 -20.35 -10.89 -18.97
CA ARG A 112 -21.21 -9.82 -19.52
C ARG A 112 -22.65 -10.21 -19.87
N GLY A 113 -23.05 -11.47 -19.66
CA GLY A 113 -24.39 -11.98 -20.01
C GLY A 113 -25.55 -11.52 -19.12
N GLY A 114 -25.33 -10.94 -17.94
CA GLY A 114 -26.44 -10.42 -17.13
C GLY A 114 -26.01 -9.69 -15.88
N GLY A 115 -26.27 -8.38 -15.80
CA GLY A 115 -26.40 -7.54 -14.59
C GLY A 115 -25.22 -7.40 -13.61
N ALA A 116 -24.47 -8.48 -13.35
CA ALA A 116 -23.34 -8.65 -12.45
C ALA A 116 -21.92 -8.19 -12.91
N PRO A 117 -21.64 -7.62 -14.11
CA PRO A 117 -20.25 -7.42 -14.56
C PRO A 117 -19.39 -6.46 -13.72
N ARG A 118 -20.00 -5.67 -12.82
CA ARG A 118 -19.30 -4.62 -12.05
C ARG A 118 -18.88 -5.02 -10.64
N ALA A 119 -19.54 -6.02 -10.04
CA ALA A 119 -19.16 -6.56 -8.74
C ALA A 119 -18.01 -7.56 -8.88
N VAL A 120 -18.06 -8.40 -9.94
CA VAL A 120 -17.01 -9.36 -10.29
C VAL A 120 -15.65 -8.67 -10.50
N LEU A 121 -15.64 -7.45 -11.04
CA LEU A 121 -14.39 -6.71 -11.25
C LEU A 121 -13.59 -6.48 -9.96
N GLY A 122 -14.25 -6.17 -8.85
CA GLY A 122 -13.56 -5.94 -7.57
C GLY A 122 -12.88 -7.20 -7.03
N VAL A 123 -13.59 -8.33 -7.11
CA VAL A 123 -13.07 -9.64 -6.71
C VAL A 123 -11.94 -10.09 -7.65
N ALA A 124 -12.14 -9.93 -8.96
CA ALA A 124 -11.10 -10.24 -9.95
C ALA A 124 -9.87 -9.34 -9.78
N LEU A 125 -10.06 -8.07 -9.43
CA LEU A 125 -8.94 -7.17 -9.12
C LEU A 125 -8.23 -7.60 -7.85
N ALA A 126 -8.93 -7.98 -6.79
CA ALA A 126 -8.29 -8.48 -5.58
C ALA A 126 -7.41 -9.71 -5.87
N ALA A 127 -7.95 -10.70 -6.60
CA ALA A 127 -7.21 -11.91 -6.97
C ALA A 127 -5.99 -11.61 -7.85
N THR A 128 -6.16 -10.80 -8.89
CA THR A 128 -5.06 -10.43 -9.79
C THR A 128 -4.03 -9.51 -9.13
N TRP A 129 -4.45 -8.65 -8.20
CA TRP A 129 -3.56 -7.81 -7.41
C TRP A 129 -2.63 -8.66 -6.54
N ILE A 130 -3.16 -9.69 -5.86
CA ILE A 130 -2.35 -10.65 -5.08
C ILE A 130 -1.26 -11.24 -5.98
N VAL A 131 -1.65 -11.76 -7.16
CA VAL A 131 -0.73 -12.42 -8.10
C VAL A 131 0.35 -11.45 -8.59
N PHE A 132 -0.02 -10.28 -9.10
CA PHE A 132 0.95 -9.35 -9.68
C PHE A 132 1.81 -8.64 -8.62
N GLU A 133 1.31 -8.47 -7.40
CA GLU A 133 2.12 -7.97 -6.30
C GLU A 133 3.13 -9.02 -5.81
N TRP A 134 2.76 -10.30 -5.81
CA TRP A 134 3.69 -11.40 -5.57
C TRP A 134 4.76 -11.52 -6.68
N VAL A 135 4.35 -11.47 -7.96
CA VAL A 135 5.30 -11.50 -9.09
C VAL A 135 6.26 -10.31 -9.03
N ARG A 136 5.80 -9.11 -8.66
CA ARG A 136 6.65 -7.93 -8.43
C ARG A 136 7.73 -8.18 -7.40
N ALA A 137 7.43 -8.95 -6.37
CA ALA A 137 8.36 -9.30 -5.30
C ALA A 137 9.34 -10.42 -5.65
N TRP A 138 9.23 -11.03 -6.84
CA TRP A 138 10.08 -12.13 -7.28
C TRP A 138 10.84 -11.85 -8.57
N LEU A 139 10.19 -11.20 -9.55
CA LEU A 139 10.77 -10.95 -10.87
C LEU A 139 11.97 -9.99 -10.78
N PHE A 140 13.07 -10.33 -11.47
CA PHE A 140 14.32 -9.57 -11.47
C PHE A 140 14.83 -9.27 -10.05
N THR A 141 15.03 -10.32 -9.26
CA THR A 141 15.37 -10.29 -7.82
C THR A 141 14.28 -9.73 -6.89
N GLY A 142 13.24 -9.14 -7.45
CA GLY A 142 12.06 -8.70 -6.72
C GLY A 142 12.20 -7.31 -6.09
N PHE A 143 11.11 -6.56 -6.15
CA PHE A 143 10.93 -5.33 -5.38
C PHE A 143 9.68 -5.45 -4.53
N ALA A 144 9.79 -6.06 -3.36
CA ALA A 144 8.66 -6.34 -2.48
C ALA A 144 8.21 -5.14 -1.62
N TRP A 145 8.82 -3.96 -1.81
CA TRP A 145 8.58 -2.79 -0.97
C TRP A 145 7.12 -2.32 -1.07
N ASN A 146 6.56 -1.90 0.07
CA ASN A 146 5.21 -1.34 0.20
C ASN A 146 4.13 -2.13 -0.57
N PRO A 147 3.91 -3.42 -0.25
CA PRO A 147 2.70 -4.11 -0.72
C PRO A 147 1.47 -3.39 -0.15
N LEU A 148 0.35 -3.39 -0.89
CA LEU A 148 -0.82 -2.59 -0.56
C LEU A 148 -1.36 -2.86 0.85
N GLY A 149 -1.22 -4.11 1.34
CA GLY A 149 -1.60 -4.53 2.68
C GLY A 149 -0.86 -3.80 3.81
N ILE A 150 0.29 -3.16 3.56
CA ILE A 150 0.96 -2.32 4.58
C ILE A 150 0.06 -1.17 5.03
N ALA A 151 -0.80 -0.63 4.16
CA ALA A 151 -1.74 0.41 4.55
C ALA A 151 -2.80 -0.07 5.57
N LEU A 152 -2.93 -1.38 5.81
CA LEU A 152 -3.86 -1.97 6.78
C LEU A 152 -3.22 -2.26 8.15
N LEU A 153 -1.95 -1.93 8.32
CA LEU A 153 -1.28 -2.01 9.62
C LEU A 153 -1.78 -0.85 10.49
N GLY A 154 -2.08 -1.17 11.75
CA GLY A 154 -2.37 -0.14 12.74
C GLY A 154 -1.12 0.67 13.13
N PRO A 155 -1.29 1.76 13.90
CA PRO A 155 -0.18 2.42 14.59
C PRO A 155 0.52 1.46 15.57
N PHE A 156 1.66 1.85 16.15
CA PHE A 156 2.41 0.97 17.07
C PHE A 156 1.61 0.43 18.28
N THR A 157 0.48 1.05 18.62
CA THR A 157 -0.44 0.64 19.68
C THR A 157 -1.54 -0.33 19.21
N SER A 158 -1.66 -0.60 17.92
CA SER A 158 -2.70 -1.45 17.33
C SER A 158 -2.17 -2.34 16.21
N GLN A 159 -2.71 -3.56 16.12
CA GLN A 159 -2.45 -4.44 14.98
C GLN A 159 -3.19 -3.99 13.71
N GLY A 160 -4.22 -3.15 13.85
CA GLY A 160 -5.15 -2.88 12.78
C GLY A 160 -5.73 -4.17 12.18
N LEU A 161 -5.67 -4.28 10.86
CA LEU A 161 -6.12 -5.46 10.11
C LEU A 161 -4.96 -6.42 9.84
N ALA A 162 -3.74 -6.11 10.28
CA ALA A 162 -2.66 -7.10 10.30
C ALA A 162 -2.98 -8.30 11.20
N VAL A 163 -4.00 -8.19 12.07
CA VAL A 163 -4.53 -9.32 12.86
C VAL A 163 -4.88 -10.54 11.99
N ILE A 164 -5.29 -10.34 10.73
CA ILE A 164 -5.61 -11.46 9.82
C ILE A 164 -4.43 -11.94 8.96
N ALA A 165 -3.27 -11.27 9.04
CA ALA A 165 -2.07 -11.62 8.28
C ALA A 165 -1.55 -13.06 8.51
N PRO A 166 -1.70 -13.69 9.69
CA PRO A 166 -1.30 -15.10 9.86
C PRO A 166 -2.01 -16.08 8.92
N TRP A 167 -3.22 -15.75 8.46
CA TRP A 167 -4.00 -16.60 7.54
C TRP A 167 -3.89 -16.15 6.09
N THR A 168 -3.78 -14.85 5.84
CA THR A 168 -3.77 -14.29 4.49
C THR A 168 -2.37 -14.10 3.91
N GLY A 169 -1.36 -13.97 4.77
CA GLY A 169 -0.04 -13.45 4.41
C GLY A 169 -0.10 -12.01 3.90
N THR A 170 1.06 -11.47 3.52
CA THR A 170 1.19 -10.07 3.10
C THR A 170 0.37 -9.72 1.86
N TYR A 171 0.48 -10.52 0.79
CA TYR A 171 -0.24 -10.24 -0.46
C TYR A 171 -1.73 -10.53 -0.33
N GLY A 172 -2.13 -11.55 0.45
CA GLY A 172 -3.55 -11.79 0.73
C GLY A 172 -4.19 -10.62 1.48
N LEU A 173 -3.45 -9.98 2.40
CA LEU A 173 -3.89 -8.74 3.04
C LEU A 173 -4.07 -7.58 2.04
N SER A 174 -3.21 -7.47 1.03
CA SER A 174 -3.41 -6.55 -0.11
C SER A 174 -4.72 -6.85 -0.85
N GLY A 175 -5.00 -8.13 -1.11
CA GLY A 175 -6.28 -8.57 -1.67
C GLY A 175 -7.47 -8.15 -0.81
N VAL A 176 -7.38 -8.29 0.51
CA VAL A 176 -8.42 -7.83 1.45
C VAL A 176 -8.64 -6.32 1.35
N LEU A 177 -7.58 -5.51 1.26
CA LEU A 177 -7.73 -4.07 1.03
C LEU A 177 -8.50 -3.78 -0.26
N VAL A 178 -8.19 -4.48 -1.35
CA VAL A 178 -8.90 -4.32 -2.63
C VAL A 178 -10.37 -4.73 -2.51
N LEU A 179 -10.69 -5.77 -1.74
CA LEU A 179 -12.08 -6.19 -1.47
C LEU A 179 -12.84 -5.15 -0.64
N ILE A 180 -12.20 -4.57 0.39
CA ILE A 180 -12.79 -3.45 1.16
C ILE A 180 -13.05 -2.26 0.25
N ALA A 181 -12.11 -1.92 -0.63
CA ALA A 181 -12.28 -0.87 -1.62
C ALA A 181 -13.41 -1.17 -2.63
N ALA A 182 -13.56 -2.42 -3.05
CA ALA A 182 -14.66 -2.86 -3.90
C ALA A 182 -16.02 -2.73 -3.20
N LEU A 183 -16.09 -3.09 -1.91
CA LEU A 183 -17.28 -2.93 -1.07
C LEU A 183 -17.64 -1.45 -0.90
N LEU A 184 -16.65 -0.61 -0.56
CA LEU A 184 -16.82 0.85 -0.46
C LEU A 184 -17.41 1.42 -1.75
N ARG A 185 -16.80 1.09 -2.90
CA ARG A 185 -17.29 1.51 -4.21
C ARG A 185 -18.75 1.08 -4.42
N TRP A 186 -19.10 -0.17 -4.09
CA TRP A 186 -20.44 -0.69 -4.28
C TRP A 186 -21.48 0.07 -3.44
N ILE A 187 -21.22 0.25 -2.14
CA ILE A 187 -22.07 1.01 -1.22
C ILE A 187 -22.32 2.43 -1.76
N VAL A 188 -21.26 3.13 -2.16
CA VAL A 188 -21.35 4.50 -2.70
C VAL A 188 -22.18 4.52 -3.99
N ARG A 189 -21.96 3.58 -4.91
CA ARG A 189 -22.72 3.52 -6.18
C ARG A 189 -24.20 3.27 -5.96
N GLN A 190 -24.55 2.39 -5.02
CA GLN A 190 -25.94 2.10 -4.68
C GLN A 190 -26.61 3.27 -3.96
N GLY A 191 -25.91 3.93 -3.03
CA GLY A 191 -26.42 5.12 -2.35
C GLY A 191 -26.71 6.27 -3.31
N LEU A 192 -25.83 6.51 -4.29
CA LEU A 192 -26.03 7.54 -5.32
C LEU A 192 -27.19 7.21 -6.28
N ALA A 193 -27.47 5.92 -6.53
CA ALA A 193 -28.56 5.48 -7.39
C ALA A 193 -29.92 5.33 -6.67
N ALA A 194 -29.92 5.28 -5.33
CA ALA A 194 -31.09 5.01 -4.51
C ALA A 194 -32.04 6.22 -4.38
N ARG A 195 -33.35 5.91 -4.26
CA ARG A 195 -34.41 6.85 -3.84
C ARG A 195 -34.33 7.14 -2.33
N ALA A 196 -35.00 8.20 -1.88
CA ALA A 196 -34.86 8.79 -0.54
C ALA A 196 -34.76 7.79 0.65
N PRO A 197 -35.69 6.83 0.86
CA PRO A 197 -35.58 5.94 2.03
C PRO A 197 -34.40 4.96 1.93
N ALA A 198 -34.13 4.43 0.73
CA ALA A 198 -33.01 3.51 0.51
C ALA A 198 -31.64 4.22 0.55
N ARG A 199 -31.58 5.52 0.20
CA ARG A 199 -30.36 6.32 0.32
C ARG A 199 -29.89 6.43 1.77
N ILE A 200 -30.81 6.61 2.71
CA ILE A 200 -30.50 6.66 4.15
C ILE A 200 -29.84 5.35 4.59
N ALA A 201 -30.37 4.20 4.18
CA ALA A 201 -29.79 2.90 4.50
C ALA A 201 -28.37 2.72 3.94
N TRP A 202 -28.10 3.15 2.71
CA TRP A 202 -26.74 3.09 2.13
C TRP A 202 -25.77 4.04 2.82
N THR A 203 -26.21 5.25 3.17
CA THR A 203 -25.39 6.18 3.96
C THR A 203 -25.08 5.61 5.34
N ALA A 204 -26.07 5.01 6.01
CA ALA A 204 -25.86 4.32 7.28
C ALA A 204 -24.86 3.17 7.12
N GLY A 205 -24.98 2.35 6.07
CA GLY A 205 -24.02 1.28 5.77
C GLY A 205 -22.60 1.79 5.55
N LEU A 206 -22.43 2.93 4.89
CA LEU A 206 -21.13 3.58 4.73
C LEU A 206 -20.53 4.03 6.07
N ILE A 207 -21.36 4.64 6.94
CA ILE A 207 -20.95 5.07 8.28
C ILE A 207 -20.56 3.85 9.13
N VAL A 208 -21.34 2.78 9.09
CA VAL A 208 -21.06 1.54 9.83
C VAL A 208 -19.74 0.92 9.35
N LEU A 209 -19.51 0.84 8.04
CA LEU A 209 -18.24 0.35 7.50
C LEU A 209 -17.05 1.20 7.98
N ALA A 210 -17.17 2.52 7.89
CA ALA A 210 -16.12 3.44 8.32
C ALA A 210 -15.84 3.34 9.83
N ALA A 211 -16.89 3.26 10.65
CA ALA A 211 -16.79 3.08 12.08
C ALA A 211 -16.14 1.73 12.43
N ALA A 212 -16.59 0.64 11.82
CA ALA A 212 -16.04 -0.70 12.07
C ALA A 212 -14.55 -0.78 11.69
N LEU A 213 -14.16 -0.24 10.53
CA LEU A 213 -12.75 -0.18 10.13
C LEU A 213 -11.93 0.67 11.09
N THR A 214 -12.43 1.85 11.48
CA THR A 214 -11.71 2.74 12.40
C THR A 214 -11.53 2.10 13.77
N LEU A 215 -12.59 1.48 14.31
CA LEU A 215 -12.52 0.74 15.57
C LEU A 215 -11.50 -0.39 15.50
N GLN A 216 -11.46 -1.16 14.40
CA GLN A 216 -10.45 -2.21 14.23
C GLN A 216 -9.03 -1.67 14.03
N MET A 217 -8.87 -0.55 13.32
CA MET A 217 -7.58 0.13 13.12
C MET A 217 -6.99 0.71 14.41
N MET A 218 -7.84 1.00 15.40
CA MET A 218 -7.47 1.62 16.67
C MET A 218 -7.56 0.66 17.86
N SER A 219 -8.08 -0.55 17.69
CA SER A 219 -8.20 -1.52 18.78
C SER A 219 -6.81 -1.89 19.31
N PRO A 220 -6.57 -1.84 20.63
CA PRO A 220 -5.27 -2.16 21.20
C PRO A 220 -4.76 -3.52 20.75
N ALA A 221 -3.47 -3.60 20.44
CA ALA A 221 -2.84 -4.84 20.03
C ALA A 221 -2.84 -5.85 21.18
N ARG A 222 -3.40 -7.04 20.95
CA ARG A 222 -3.49 -8.12 21.96
C ARG A 222 -2.13 -8.67 22.40
N TYR A 223 -1.07 -8.45 21.62
CA TYR A 223 0.28 -8.83 22.02
C TYR A 223 0.91 -7.88 23.05
N LEU A 224 0.28 -6.72 23.31
CA LEU A 224 0.66 -5.81 24.40
C LEU A 224 0.13 -6.28 25.77
N ASP A 225 -0.83 -7.21 25.77
CA ASP A 225 -1.27 -7.88 26.99
C ASP A 225 -0.09 -8.72 27.49
N HIS A 226 0.33 -8.47 28.74
CA HIS A 226 1.58 -8.99 29.30
C HIS A 226 1.65 -10.52 29.19
N ARG A 227 2.75 -11.03 28.63
CA ARG A 227 3.12 -12.45 28.73
C ARG A 227 3.94 -12.66 29.99
N GLU A 228 3.63 -13.73 30.72
CA GLU A 228 4.39 -14.15 31.88
C GLU A 228 5.87 -14.43 31.50
N GLY A 229 6.80 -13.79 32.19
CA GLY A 229 8.25 -13.91 31.99
C GLY A 229 8.85 -12.78 31.14
N GLU A 230 9.34 -11.73 31.79
CA GLU A 230 10.10 -10.67 31.13
C GLU A 230 11.57 -11.10 30.96
N ILE A 231 12.06 -11.13 29.72
CA ILE A 231 13.49 -11.21 29.43
C ILE A 231 14.01 -9.78 29.36
N GLN A 232 15.00 -9.44 30.18
CA GLN A 232 15.68 -8.15 30.05
C GLN A 232 16.43 -8.12 28.70
N LEU A 233 15.99 -7.24 27.80
CA LEU A 233 16.57 -7.04 26.49
C LEU A 233 17.13 -5.62 26.41
N THR A 234 18.38 -5.50 25.96
CA THR A 234 19.01 -4.21 25.64
C THR A 234 19.27 -4.15 24.13
N LEU A 235 18.67 -3.17 23.44
CA LEU A 235 18.91 -2.90 22.02
C LEU A 235 19.81 -1.66 21.89
N ILE A 236 21.02 -1.83 21.36
CA ILE A 236 21.97 -0.73 21.19
C ILE A 236 21.81 -0.11 19.80
N GLN A 237 21.41 1.16 19.76
CA GLN A 237 21.36 1.98 18.54
C GLN A 237 22.43 3.09 18.64
N PRO A 238 23.68 2.83 18.23
CA PRO A 238 24.81 3.72 18.50
C PRO A 238 24.80 5.01 17.65
N ASP A 239 23.85 5.18 16.74
CA ASP A 239 23.74 6.36 15.86
C ASP A 239 25.08 6.73 15.22
N LEU A 240 25.68 5.76 14.52
CA LEU A 240 26.91 5.97 13.77
C LEU A 240 26.55 6.60 12.42
N ARG A 241 27.20 7.72 12.12
CA ARG A 241 26.97 8.47 10.89
C ARG A 241 27.40 7.67 9.66
N GLN A 242 26.57 7.68 8.61
CA GLN A 242 26.81 6.92 7.38
C GLN A 242 28.15 7.29 6.73
N GLU A 243 28.57 8.56 6.81
CA GLU A 243 29.81 9.04 6.18
C GLU A 243 31.09 8.53 6.88
N ALA A 244 30.96 8.11 8.13
CA ALA A 244 32.06 7.63 8.96
C ALA A 244 32.05 6.11 9.14
N LEU A 245 30.96 5.44 8.74
CA LEU A 245 30.67 4.05 9.06
C LEU A 245 31.74 3.09 8.52
N ASP A 246 32.17 3.30 7.28
CA ASP A 246 33.10 2.43 6.56
C ASP A 246 34.57 2.91 6.64
N ASP A 247 34.85 3.97 7.40
CA ASP A 247 36.22 4.46 7.59
C ASP A 247 36.95 3.59 8.63
N PRO A 248 38.01 2.83 8.25
CA PRO A 248 38.72 1.94 9.16
C PRO A 248 39.33 2.67 10.37
N ARG A 249 39.61 3.98 10.24
CA ARG A 249 40.15 4.81 11.33
C ARG A 249 39.18 4.96 12.49
N ASN A 250 37.88 4.81 12.24
CA ASN A 250 36.84 4.97 13.26
C ASN A 250 36.48 3.66 13.96
N PHE A 251 37.07 2.52 13.56
CA PHE A 251 36.75 1.19 14.09
C PHE A 251 36.80 1.15 15.63
N GLU A 252 37.92 1.58 16.22
CA GLU A 252 38.11 1.55 17.68
C GLU A 252 37.11 2.46 18.40
N ALA A 253 36.88 3.67 17.88
CA ALA A 253 35.93 4.62 18.46
C ALA A 253 34.49 4.09 18.41
N HIS A 254 34.10 3.45 17.30
CA HIS A 254 32.79 2.81 17.14
C HIS A 254 32.63 1.64 18.11
N PHE A 255 33.65 0.79 18.24
CA PHE A 255 33.66 -0.32 19.19
C PHE A 255 33.50 0.17 20.64
N ILE A 256 34.31 1.14 21.07
CA ILE A 256 34.24 1.71 22.42
C ILE A 256 32.85 2.31 22.69
N LYS A 257 32.26 3.03 21.72
CA LYS A 257 30.91 3.60 21.86
C LYS A 257 29.88 2.51 22.11
N MET A 258 29.86 1.45 21.28
CA MET A 258 28.93 0.33 21.44
C MET A 258 29.15 -0.44 22.75
N ALA A 259 30.41 -0.69 23.13
CA ALA A 259 30.75 -1.37 24.37
C ALA A 259 30.28 -0.58 25.59
N ARG A 260 30.44 0.75 25.60
CA ARG A 260 29.94 1.63 26.67
C ARG A 260 28.41 1.60 26.77
N LEU A 261 27.71 1.65 25.64
CA LEU A 261 26.25 1.59 25.61
C LEU A 261 25.71 0.21 26.04
N THR A 262 26.51 -0.84 25.94
CA THR A 262 26.13 -2.21 26.35
C THR A 262 26.25 -2.43 27.87
N MET A 263 27.13 -1.68 28.54
CA MET A 263 27.30 -1.82 29.98
C MET A 263 26.05 -1.31 30.71
N PRO A 264 25.65 -1.93 31.84
CA PRO A 264 24.55 -1.42 32.65
C PRO A 264 24.85 0.02 33.09
N GLU A 265 23.85 0.91 32.96
CA GLU A 265 23.93 2.21 33.63
C GLU A 265 24.05 1.97 35.14
N ARG A 266 25.12 2.48 35.75
CA ARG A 266 25.33 2.42 37.21
C ARG A 266 24.55 3.50 37.93
#